data_AF-A0A482ZRJ8-F1
#
_entry.id   AF-A0A482ZRJ8-F1
#
_cell.length_a   1.000
_cell.length_b   1.000
_cell.length_c   1.000
_cell.angle_alpha   90.00
_cell.angle_beta   90.00
_cell.angle_gamma   90.00
#
_symmetry.space_group_name_H-M   'P 1'
#
loop_
_entity.id
_entity.type
_entity.pdbx_description
1 polymer ?
#
loop_
_entity_poly.entity_id
_entity_poly.type
_entity_poly.pdbx_seq_one_letter_code
_entity_poly.pdbx_strand_id
1 'polypeptide(L)'
;MNDNNDKFGELFQKTVSFIGAFIDETSFFSIDKLKELDPNIDEIATIVRQIGDFLKTIASEPFYDANKATNIFQCSLIMERMAIAVKDENLKEFQTLSKELEKHAK
;
A
#
# COMPACT_ATOMS: atom_id res chain seq x y z
N MET A 1 -8.19 14.96 -18.88
CA MET A 1 -7.76 13.94 -17.92
C MET A 1 -6.64 14.56 -17.09
N ASN A 2 -6.76 14.47 -15.77
CA ASN A 2 -5.85 15.14 -14.84
C ASN A 2 -4.61 14.25 -14.72
N ASP A 3 -3.49 14.67 -15.32
CA ASP A 3 -2.22 13.93 -15.45
C ASP A 3 -1.67 13.40 -14.10
N ASN A 4 -2.14 13.96 -12.97
CA ASN A 4 -1.83 13.49 -11.64
C ASN A 4 -2.61 12.22 -11.25
N ASN A 5 -3.87 12.10 -11.64
CA ASN A 5 -4.71 10.96 -11.28
C ASN A 5 -4.17 9.67 -11.93
N ASP A 6 -3.76 9.78 -13.19
CA ASP A 6 -3.15 8.68 -13.96
C ASP A 6 -1.84 8.21 -13.29
N LYS A 7 -0.99 9.15 -12.84
CA LYS A 7 0.26 8.86 -12.12
C LYS A 7 0.04 8.24 -10.74
N PHE A 8 -0.99 8.69 -10.01
CA PHE A 8 -1.38 8.05 -8.76
C PHE A 8 -1.86 6.63 -8.99
N GLY A 9 -2.65 6.39 -10.05
CA GLY A 9 -3.09 5.05 -10.46
C GLY A 9 -1.91 4.12 -10.77
N GLU A 10 -0.92 4.57 -11.55
CA GLU A 10 0.28 3.77 -11.84
C GLU A 10 1.08 3.40 -10.58
N LEU A 11 1.30 4.37 -9.69
CA LEU A 11 2.03 4.13 -8.45
C LEU A 11 1.24 3.22 -7.51
N PHE A 12 -0.07 3.43 -7.40
CA PHE A 12 -0.96 2.57 -6.63
C PHE A 12 -0.89 1.12 -7.09
N GLN A 13 -0.95 0.85 -8.40
CA GLN A 13 -0.82 -0.50 -8.93
C GLN A 13 0.53 -1.15 -8.59
N LYS A 14 1.63 -0.38 -8.58
CA LYS A 14 2.94 -0.86 -8.15
C LYS A 14 2.96 -1.19 -6.66
N THR A 15 2.43 -0.30 -5.82
CA THR A 15 2.34 -0.51 -4.36
C THR A 15 1.52 -1.76 -4.04
N VAL A 16 0.36 -1.91 -4.67
CA VAL A 16 -0.51 -3.09 -4.53
C VAL A 16 0.20 -4.35 -4.98
N SER A 17 0.86 -4.34 -6.13
CA SER A 17 1.56 -5.53 -6.65
C SER A 17 2.69 -5.97 -5.73
N PHE A 18 3.40 -5.00 -5.16
CA PHE A 18 4.48 -5.24 -4.21
C PHE A 18 3.98 -5.81 -2.89
N ILE A 19 2.94 -5.20 -2.32
CA ILE A 19 2.30 -5.73 -1.11
C ILE A 19 1.69 -7.10 -1.38
N GLY A 20 1.08 -7.32 -2.54
CA GLY A 20 0.58 -8.63 -2.94
C GLY A 20 1.68 -9.69 -3.01
N ALA A 21 2.86 -9.38 -3.54
CA ALA A 21 4.00 -10.32 -3.51
C ALA A 21 4.51 -10.61 -2.08
N PHE A 22 4.42 -9.63 -1.18
CA PHE A 22 4.76 -9.81 0.23
C PHE A 22 3.68 -10.60 1.00
N ILE A 23 2.42 -10.45 0.61
CA ILE A 23 1.22 -11.07 1.20
C ILE A 23 0.86 -12.38 0.48
N ASP A 24 1.45 -12.74 -0.66
CA ASP A 24 1.15 -13.97 -1.43
C ASP A 24 1.47 -15.26 -0.64
N GLU A 25 2.13 -15.15 0.51
CA GLU A 25 2.14 -16.18 1.55
C GLU A 25 0.77 -16.40 2.24
N THR A 26 -0.25 -15.56 1.97
CA THR A 26 -1.52 -15.46 2.74
C THR A 26 -2.80 -15.41 1.88
N SER A 27 -2.72 -15.63 0.57
CA SER A 27 -3.86 -16.00 -0.32
C SER A 27 -5.04 -15.01 -0.52
N PHE A 28 -5.02 -13.80 0.06
CA PHE A 28 -6.25 -12.99 0.16
C PHE A 28 -6.42 -11.84 -0.87
N PHE A 29 -5.37 -11.43 -1.60
CA PHE A 29 -5.41 -10.28 -2.51
C PHE A 29 -5.03 -10.64 -3.96
N SER A 30 -6.03 -10.70 -4.86
CA SER A 30 -5.78 -10.84 -6.30
C SER A 30 -5.49 -9.47 -6.91
N ILE A 31 -4.22 -9.23 -7.25
CA ILE A 31 -3.71 -8.02 -7.93
C ILE A 31 -4.44 -7.78 -9.26
N ASP A 32 -4.87 -8.85 -9.95
CA ASP A 32 -5.49 -8.75 -11.26
C ASP A 32 -6.84 -8.02 -11.25
N LYS A 33 -7.59 -8.09 -10.13
CA LYS A 33 -8.82 -7.30 -9.97
C LYS A 33 -8.59 -5.81 -9.73
N LEU A 34 -7.41 -5.43 -9.24
CA LEU A 34 -7.06 -4.03 -8.96
C LEU A 34 -6.50 -3.33 -10.21
N LYS A 35 -5.99 -4.09 -11.19
CA LYS A 35 -5.54 -3.56 -12.49
C LYS A 35 -6.69 -3.11 -13.39
N GLU A 36 -7.88 -3.64 -13.17
CA GLU A 36 -9.11 -3.30 -13.91
C GLU A 36 -9.84 -2.08 -13.34
N LEU A 37 -9.44 -1.60 -12.16
CA LEU A 37 -10.02 -0.40 -11.56
C LEU A 37 -9.39 0.85 -12.18
N ASP A 38 -10.23 1.84 -12.50
CA ASP A 38 -9.87 3.23 -12.73
C ASP A 38 -10.30 4.06 -11.50
N PRO A 39 -9.66 3.86 -10.33
CA PRO A 39 -10.12 4.46 -9.09
C PRO A 39 -9.80 5.96 -9.07
N ASN A 40 -10.73 6.75 -8.55
CA ASN A 40 -10.44 8.14 -8.24
C ASN A 40 -9.56 8.26 -6.99
N ILE A 41 -9.03 9.46 -6.73
CA ILE A 41 -8.14 9.76 -5.60
C ILE A 41 -8.70 9.28 -4.26
N ASP A 42 -10.00 9.46 -4.00
CA ASP A 42 -10.63 9.06 -2.74
C ASP A 42 -10.70 7.53 -2.60
N GLU A 43 -10.95 6.82 -3.70
CA GLU A 43 -10.94 5.36 -3.76
C GLU A 43 -9.53 4.81 -3.53
N ILE A 44 -8.50 5.41 -4.16
CA ILE A 44 -7.09 5.06 -3.95
C ILE A 44 -6.72 5.25 -2.47
N ALA A 45 -7.05 6.41 -1.88
CA ALA A 45 -6.75 6.69 -0.48
C ALA A 45 -7.44 5.69 0.46
N THR A 46 -8.67 5.30 0.15
CA THR A 46 -9.44 4.32 0.92
C THR A 46 -8.80 2.94 0.86
N ILE A 47 -8.45 2.46 -0.34
CA ILE A 47 -7.85 1.13 -0.50
C ILE A 47 -6.48 1.07 0.17
N VAL A 48 -5.65 2.10 -0.01
CA VAL A 48 -4.32 2.17 0.62
C VAL A 48 -4.43 2.12 2.15
N ARG A 49 -5.43 2.81 2.73
CA ARG A 49 -5.68 2.75 4.18
C ARG A 49 -6.12 1.35 4.63
N GLN A 50 -7.04 0.72 3.90
CA GLN A 50 -7.52 -0.63 4.22
C GLN A 50 -6.38 -1.66 4.21
N ILE A 51 -5.43 -1.53 3.28
CA ILE A 51 -4.22 -2.36 3.26
C ILE A 51 -3.36 -2.09 4.50
N GLY A 52 -3.19 -0.82 4.90
CA GLY A 52 -2.50 -0.46 6.14
C GLY A 52 -3.13 -1.12 7.38
N ASP A 53 -4.45 -1.04 7.52
CA ASP A 53 -5.18 -1.66 8.63
C ASP A 53 -5.02 -3.19 8.66
N PHE A 54 -5.04 -3.82 7.48
CA PHE A 54 -4.80 -5.26 7.34
C PHE A 54 -3.39 -5.65 7.80
N LEU A 55 -2.37 -4.90 7.36
CA LEU A 55 -0.99 -5.13 7.78
C LEU A 55 -0.82 -4.97 9.30
N LYS A 56 -1.47 -3.97 9.93
CA LYS A 56 -1.47 -3.85 11.40
C LYS A 56 -2.04 -5.08 12.08
N THR A 57 -3.13 -5.62 11.54
CA THR A 57 -3.78 -6.82 12.07
C THR A 57 -2.82 -8.01 12.02
N ILE A 58 -2.15 -8.24 10.88
CA ILE A 58 -1.14 -9.29 10.73
C ILE A 58 0.04 -9.10 11.70
N ALA A 59 0.57 -7.88 11.79
CA ALA A 59 1.70 -7.58 12.68
C ALA A 59 1.38 -7.81 14.17
N SER A 60 0.10 -7.83 14.53
CA SER A 60 -0.37 -8.07 15.89
C SER A 60 -0.44 -9.56 16.25
N GLU A 61 -0.30 -10.46 15.28
CA GLU A 61 -0.44 -11.89 15.52
C GLU A 61 0.78 -12.48 16.26
N PRO A 62 0.54 -13.29 17.31
CA PRO A 62 1.59 -13.76 18.23
C PRO A 62 2.57 -14.78 17.62
N PHE A 63 2.32 -15.28 16.41
CA PHE A 63 3.13 -16.31 15.75
C PHE A 63 4.18 -15.76 14.78
N TYR A 64 4.22 -14.44 14.56
CA TYR A 64 5.23 -13.82 13.70
C TYR A 64 6.56 -13.64 14.43
N ASP A 65 7.66 -13.94 13.72
CA ASP A 65 9.00 -13.49 14.12
C ASP A 65 8.95 -11.99 14.44
N ALA A 66 9.48 -11.57 15.59
CA ALA A 66 9.41 -10.19 16.05
C ALA A 66 9.98 -9.18 15.02
N ASN A 67 10.98 -9.57 14.23
CA ASN A 67 11.53 -8.76 13.15
C ASN A 67 10.53 -8.64 11.98
N LYS A 68 9.86 -9.74 11.62
CA LYS A 68 8.81 -9.73 10.61
C LYS A 68 7.61 -8.89 11.07
N ALA A 69 7.14 -9.06 12.31
CA ALA A 69 6.07 -8.25 12.88
C ALA A 69 6.41 -6.75 12.85
N THR A 70 7.65 -6.40 13.20
CA THR A 70 8.14 -5.01 13.14
C THR A 70 8.14 -4.46 11.70
N ASN A 71 8.64 -5.24 10.73
CA ASN A 71 8.64 -4.83 9.32
C ASN A 71 7.22 -4.63 8.78
N ILE A 72 6.30 -5.56 9.09
CA ILE A 72 4.89 -5.47 8.69
C ILE A 72 4.23 -4.24 9.31
N PHE A 73 4.51 -3.97 10.59
CA PHE A 73 4.01 -2.77 11.26
C PHE A 73 4.54 -1.48 10.62
N GLN A 74 5.82 -1.43 10.24
CA GLN A 74 6.39 -0.27 9.52
C GLN A 74 5.73 -0.08 8.15
N CYS A 75 5.52 -1.16 7.38
CA CYS A 75 4.76 -1.11 6.13
C CYS A 75 3.36 -0.52 6.34
N SER A 76 2.68 -0.91 7.43
CA SER A 76 1.35 -0.37 7.74
C SER A 76 1.33 1.14 7.96
N LEU A 77 2.32 1.68 8.67
CA LEU A 77 2.44 3.12 8.92
C LEU A 77 2.76 3.90 7.64
N ILE A 78 3.59 3.32 6.76
CA ILE A 78 3.89 3.91 5.46
C ILE A 78 2.61 3.98 4.61
N MET A 79 1.80 2.91 4.60
CA MET A 79 0.53 2.90 3.88
C MET A 79 -0.47 3.94 4.42
N GLU A 80 -0.56 4.14 5.74
CA GLU A 80 -1.39 5.22 6.29
C GLU A 80 -0.95 6.61 5.80
N ARG A 81 0.36 6.87 5.79
CA ARG A 81 0.92 8.12 5.26
C ARG A 81 0.67 8.26 3.76
N MET A 82 0.71 7.16 3.01
CA MET A 82 0.41 7.15 1.58
C MET A 82 -1.05 7.51 1.33
N ALA A 83 -2.00 6.99 2.11
CA ALA A 83 -3.41 7.35 2.00
C ALA A 83 -3.65 8.85 2.26
N ILE A 84 -2.92 9.44 3.20
CA ILE A 84 -2.96 10.89 3.46
C ILE A 84 -2.38 11.66 2.26
N ALA A 85 -1.22 11.25 1.75
CA ALA A 85 -0.58 11.90 0.60
C ALA A 85 -1.46 11.87 -0.66
N VAL A 86 -2.21 10.78 -0.88
CA VAL A 86 -3.19 10.69 -1.97
C VAL A 86 -4.33 11.68 -1.74
N LYS A 87 -4.93 11.70 -0.54
CA LYS A 87 -6.03 12.61 -0.21
C LYS A 87 -5.65 14.09 -0.34
N ASP A 88 -4.40 14.42 -0.03
CA ASP A 88 -3.85 15.77 -0.15
C ASP A 88 -3.32 16.07 -1.57
N GLU A 89 -3.55 15.16 -2.54
CA GLU A 89 -3.06 15.22 -3.92
C GLU A 89 -1.54 15.43 -4.04
N ASN A 90 -0.79 15.02 -3.02
CA ASN A 90 0.64 15.21 -2.91
C ASN A 90 1.41 14.04 -3.54
N LEU A 91 1.48 14.04 -4.87
CA LEU A 91 2.14 12.99 -5.66
C LEU A 91 3.61 12.77 -5.26
N LYS A 92 4.32 13.84 -4.88
CA LYS A 92 5.74 13.77 -4.50
C LYS A 92 5.93 13.02 -3.18
N GLU A 93 5.08 13.27 -2.20
CA GLU A 93 5.10 12.54 -0.92
C GLU A 93 4.73 11.08 -1.17
N PHE A 94 3.69 10.80 -1.96
CA PHE A 94 3.30 9.44 -2.31
C PHE A 94 4.43 8.64 -2.99
N GLN A 95 5.17 9.26 -3.91
CA GLN A 95 6.35 8.66 -4.54
C GLN A 95 7.48 8.38 -3.54
N THR A 96 7.72 9.31 -2.60
CA THR A 96 8.73 9.15 -1.56
C THR A 96 8.39 7.95 -0.67
N LEU A 97 7.14 7.88 -0.24
CA LEU A 97 6.62 6.81 0.60
C LEU A 97 6.60 5.46 -0.12
N SER A 98 6.27 5.42 -1.41
CA SER A 98 6.34 4.18 -2.20
C SER A 98 7.77 3.61 -2.23
N LYS A 99 8.79 4.47 -2.37
CA LYS A 99 10.20 4.04 -2.31
C LYS A 99 10.64 3.64 -0.91
N GLU A 100 10.04 4.22 0.12
CA GLU A 100 10.28 3.82 1.52
C GLU A 100 9.71 2.41 1.75
N LEU A 101 8.47 2.18 1.32
CA LEU A 101 7.80 0.87 1.38
C LEU A 101 8.63 -0.22 0.69
N GLU A 102 9.19 0.08 -0.47
CA GLU A 102 10.05 -0.85 -1.24
C GLU A 102 11.29 -1.35 -0.46
N LYS A 103 11.77 -0.61 0.54
CA LYS A 103 12.92 -1.02 1.36
C LYS A 103 12.55 -2.06 2.42
N HIS A 104 11.29 -2.11 2.83
CA HIS A 104 10.84 -2.98 3.93
C HIS A 104 10.38 -4.37 3.48
N ALA A 105 10.13 -4.56 2.18
CA ALA A 105 9.75 -5.86 1.63
C ALA A 105 10.84 -6.50 0.75
N LYS A 106 12.11 -6.12 0.98
CA LYS A 106 13.30 -6.83 0.48
C LYS A 106 13.98 -7.61 1.60
#